data_AF-A0A5Q0L6C1-F1
#
_entry.id   AF-A0A5Q0L6C1-F1
#
_cell.length_a   1.000
_cell.length_b   1.000
_cell.length_c   1.000
_cell.angle_alpha   90.00
_cell.angle_beta   90.00
_cell.angle_gamma   90.00
#
_symmetry.space_group_name_H-M   'P 1'
#
loop_
_entity.id
_entity.type
_entity.pdbx_description
1 polymer ?
#
loop_
_entity_poly.entity_id
_entity_poly.type
_entity_poly.pdbx_seq_one_letter_code
_entity_poly.pdbx_strand_id
1 'polypeptide(L)'
;MAHHHKSNRAVEGNPEDGHSRGLPRRPDQEDLAQRTQRDREDVDLRTRKSPSPDAEYRAERDEIDREAGTGEIQTGTGPRKTRAPFPPTRYQG
;
A
#
# COMPACT_ATOMS: atom_id res chain seq x y z
N MET A 1 29.26 -3.21 53.62
CA MET A 1 29.15 -4.18 52.51
C MET A 1 28.45 -3.49 51.36
N ALA A 2 29.21 -3.05 50.35
CA ALA A 2 28.61 -2.43 49.16
C ALA A 2 28.13 -3.53 48.23
N HIS A 3 26.81 -3.63 48.01
CA HIS A 3 26.24 -4.54 47.03
C HIS A 3 26.55 -4.01 45.62
N HIS A 4 27.56 -4.57 44.96
CA HIS A 4 27.97 -4.23 43.60
C HIS A 4 27.18 -5.04 42.56
N HIS A 5 25.85 -4.94 42.58
CA HIS A 5 25.07 -5.50 41.47
C HIS A 5 24.94 -4.46 40.37
N LYS A 6 25.22 -4.86 39.12
CA LYS A 6 24.93 -4.06 37.93
C LYS A 6 23.40 -4.04 37.78
N SER A 7 22.77 -2.90 38.03
CA SER A 7 21.31 -2.75 37.85
C SER A 7 20.95 -2.96 36.38
N ASN A 8 20.10 -3.96 36.08
CA ASN A 8 19.62 -4.19 34.72
C ASN A 8 18.34 -3.38 34.47
N ARG A 9 18.48 -2.06 34.54
CA ARG A 9 17.37 -1.10 34.50
C ARG A 9 16.51 -1.22 33.23
N ALA A 10 17.08 -1.76 32.15
CA ALA A 10 16.38 -2.06 30.91
C ALA A 10 15.31 -3.17 31.05
N VAL A 11 15.41 -4.02 32.07
CA VAL A 11 14.47 -5.14 32.33
C VAL A 11 13.61 -4.89 33.57
N GLU A 12 14.13 -4.17 34.57
CA GLU A 12 13.45 -3.94 35.85
C GLU A 12 12.18 -3.07 35.73
N GLY A 13 12.07 -2.26 34.67
CA GLY A 13 10.92 -1.36 34.47
C GLY A 13 10.83 -0.28 35.55
N ASN A 14 9.74 0.49 35.55
CA ASN A 14 9.51 1.50 36.59
C ASN A 14 8.75 0.88 37.78
N PRO A 15 9.36 0.80 38.98
CA PRO A 15 8.68 0.27 40.17
C PRO A 15 7.51 1.14 40.63
N GLU A 16 7.52 2.43 40.32
CA GLU A 16 6.48 3.40 40.71
C GLU A 16 5.19 3.27 39.87
N ASP A 17 5.29 2.70 38.66
CA ASP A 17 4.12 2.50 37.77
C ASP A 17 3.33 1.22 38.08
N GLY A 18 3.71 0.49 39.14
CA GLY A 18 3.22 -0.83 39.53
C GLY A 18 2.03 -0.86 40.49
N HIS A 19 1.15 0.15 40.49
CA HIS A 19 0.03 0.24 41.44
C HIS A 19 -1.38 0.08 40.83
N SER A 20 -1.49 -0.45 39.62
CA SER A 20 -2.77 -0.96 39.09
C SER A 20 -2.94 -2.43 39.47
N ARG A 21 -4.14 -2.84 39.91
CA ARG A 21 -4.53 -4.24 40.17
C ARG A 21 -4.19 -5.13 38.96
N GLY A 22 -3.03 -5.80 38.94
CA GLY A 22 -2.56 -6.58 37.80
C GLY A 22 -1.05 -6.84 37.81
N LEU A 23 -0.53 -7.51 36.77
CA LEU A 23 0.90 -7.72 36.57
C LEU A 23 1.63 -6.37 36.35
N PRO A 24 2.91 -6.26 36.75
CA PRO A 24 3.72 -5.08 36.48
C PRO A 24 3.70 -4.69 35.00
N ARG A 25 3.77 -3.39 34.72
CA ARG A 25 3.91 -2.89 33.35
C ARG A 25 5.21 -3.39 32.74
N ARG A 26 5.21 -3.53 31.42
CA ARG A 26 6.42 -3.90 30.68
C ARG A 26 7.44 -2.76 30.78
N PRO A 27 8.74 -3.08 30.89
CA PRO A 27 9.79 -2.07 30.95
C PRO A 27 9.91 -1.24 29.65
N ASP A 28 9.53 -1.83 28.51
CA ASP A 28 9.66 -1.25 27.17
C ASP A 28 8.33 -0.73 26.60
N GLN A 29 7.33 -0.49 27.46
CA GLN A 29 5.96 -0.21 27.00
C GLN A 29 5.85 1.09 26.18
N GLU A 30 6.58 2.13 26.55
CA GLU A 30 6.61 3.40 25.82
C GLU A 30 7.28 3.25 24.45
N ASP A 31 8.43 2.56 24.40
CA ASP A 31 9.16 2.29 23.16
C ASP A 31 8.32 1.45 22.20
N LEU A 32 7.56 0.49 22.72
CA LEU A 32 6.63 -0.33 21.94
C LEU A 32 5.50 0.52 21.34
N ALA A 33 4.94 1.46 22.11
CA ALA A 33 3.91 2.37 21.64
C ALA A 33 4.43 3.30 20.54
N GLN A 34 5.63 3.86 20.71
CA GLN A 34 6.30 4.69 19.71
C GLN A 34 6.57 3.93 18.41
N ARG A 35 7.05 2.68 18.49
CA ARG A 35 7.24 1.82 17.30
C ARG A 35 5.93 1.56 16.58
N THR A 36 4.88 1.24 17.33
CA THR A 36 3.55 1.01 16.75
C THR A 36 3.00 2.25 16.05
N GLN A 37 3.23 3.44 16.62
CA GLN A 37 2.83 4.70 16.00
C GLN A 37 3.59 4.94 14.69
N ARG A 38 4.91 4.77 14.70
CA ARG A 38 5.75 4.89 13.50
C ARG A 38 5.33 3.91 12.41
N ASP A 39 5.04 2.66 12.76
CA ASP A 39 4.60 1.66 11.80
C ASP A 39 3.26 2.05 11.14
N ARG A 40 2.33 2.65 11.91
CA ARG A 40 1.07 3.17 11.37
C ARG A 40 1.29 4.33 10.42
N GLU A 41 2.16 5.27 10.78
CA GLU A 41 2.52 6.41 9.92
C GLU A 41 3.19 5.92 8.62
N ASP A 42 4.13 4.98 8.70
CA ASP A 42 4.79 4.41 7.53
C ASP A 42 3.80 3.67 6.61
N VAL A 43 2.83 2.94 7.18
CA VAL A 43 1.77 2.29 6.40
C VAL A 43 0.84 3.33 5.77
N ASP A 44 0.41 4.35 6.53
CA ASP A 44 -0.46 5.43 6.02
C ASP A 44 0.21 6.19 4.86
N LEU A 45 1.51 6.46 4.98
CA LEU A 45 2.34 7.04 3.93
C LEU A 45 2.43 6.17 2.67
N ARG A 46 2.52 4.83 2.83
CA ARG A 46 2.51 3.88 1.70
C ARG A 46 1.13 3.76 1.06
N THR A 47 0.07 4.02 1.81
CA THR A 47 -1.31 4.04 1.30
C THR A 47 -1.78 5.40 0.82
N ARG A 48 -0.88 6.40 0.69
CA ARG A 48 -1.20 7.68 0.03
C ARG A 48 -1.94 7.38 -1.26
N LYS A 49 -3.22 7.77 -1.26
CA LYS A 49 -4.28 7.37 -2.19
C LYS A 49 -3.72 7.02 -3.57
N SER A 50 -3.66 5.73 -3.87
CA SER A 50 -3.77 5.28 -5.25
C SER A 50 -5.01 5.95 -5.84
N PRO A 51 -4.97 6.42 -7.11
CA PRO A 51 -6.17 6.88 -7.78
C PRO A 51 -7.28 5.84 -7.61
N SER A 52 -8.52 6.28 -7.45
CA SER A 52 -9.62 5.33 -7.38
C SER A 52 -9.65 4.50 -8.68
N PRO A 53 -10.16 3.26 -8.65
CA PRO A 53 -10.30 2.46 -9.88
C PRO A 53 -11.03 3.21 -10.99
N ASP A 54 -12.02 4.04 -10.64
CA ASP A 54 -12.72 4.91 -11.58
C ASP A 54 -11.83 6.02 -12.18
N ALA A 55 -10.91 6.57 -11.38
CA ALA A 55 -9.97 7.59 -11.85
C ALA A 55 -8.90 6.97 -12.77
N GLU A 56 -8.43 5.75 -12.46
CA GLU A 56 -7.53 4.98 -13.33
C GLU A 56 -8.22 4.66 -14.66
N TYR A 57 -9.45 4.13 -14.62
CA TYR A 57 -10.24 3.82 -15.81
C TYR A 57 -10.47 5.04 -16.71
N ARG A 58 -10.78 6.20 -16.12
CA ARG A 58 -10.97 7.45 -16.86
C ARG A 58 -9.67 7.92 -17.50
N ALA A 59 -8.56 7.89 -16.77
CA ALA A 59 -7.27 8.27 -17.30
C ALA A 59 -6.84 7.38 -18.50
N GLU A 60 -7.06 6.07 -18.40
CA GLU A 60 -6.82 5.12 -19.48
C GLU A 60 -7.73 5.42 -20.70
N ARG A 61 -9.02 5.69 -20.47
CA ARG A 61 -9.96 6.09 -21.53
C ARG A 61 -9.53 7.36 -22.25
N ASP A 62 -9.14 8.39 -21.50
CA ASP A 62 -8.70 9.67 -22.05
C ASP A 62 -7.42 9.51 -22.89
N GLU A 63 -6.55 8.56 -22.52
CA GLU A 63 -5.37 8.18 -23.30
C GLU A 63 -5.72 7.47 -24.59
N ILE A 64 -6.59 6.47 -24.53
CA ILE A 64 -7.08 5.75 -25.72
C ILE A 64 -7.75 6.72 -26.70
N ASP A 65 -8.58 7.65 -26.21
CA ASP A 65 -9.26 8.63 -27.06
C ASP A 65 -8.27 9.60 -27.73
N ARG A 66 -7.18 9.95 -27.04
CA ARG A 66 -6.08 10.75 -27.61
C ARG A 66 -5.38 9.99 -28.74
N GLU A 67 -4.95 8.75 -28.48
CA GLU A 67 -4.27 7.90 -29.49
C GLU A 67 -5.18 7.63 -30.70
N ALA A 68 -6.48 7.47 -30.46
CA ALA A 68 -7.48 7.35 -31.51
C ALA A 68 -7.59 8.63 -32.35
N GLY A 69 -7.55 9.79 -31.70
CA GLY A 69 -7.57 11.10 -32.35
C GLY A 69 -6.30 11.41 -33.15
N THR A 70 -5.13 10.94 -32.68
CA THR A 70 -3.85 11.08 -33.41
C THR A 70 -3.65 10.02 -34.49
N GLY A 71 -4.43 8.94 -34.46
CA GLY A 71 -4.34 7.82 -35.40
C GLY A 71 -3.24 6.81 -35.05
N GLU A 72 -2.70 6.87 -33.83
CA GLU A 72 -1.71 5.91 -33.30
C GLU A 72 -2.34 4.52 -33.10
N ILE A 73 -3.63 4.47 -32.73
CA ILE A 73 -4.42 3.24 -32.69
C ILE A 73 -5.46 3.19 -33.82
N GLN A 74 -5.60 2.01 -34.43
CA GLN A 74 -6.62 1.79 -35.45
C GLN A 74 -8.01 1.77 -34.80
N THR A 75 -8.78 2.82 -35.06
CA THR A 75 -10.21 2.82 -34.72
C THR A 75 -11.00 2.18 -35.86
N GLY A 76 -11.97 1.34 -35.52
CA GLY A 76 -12.83 0.66 -36.49
C GLY A 76 -13.86 1.61 -37.12
N THR A 77 -13.44 2.66 -37.80
CA THR A 77 -14.31 3.69 -38.40
C THR A 77 -15.11 3.14 -39.59
N GLY A 78 -14.69 2.02 -40.18
CA GLY A 78 -15.35 1.38 -41.32
C GLY A 78 -16.50 0.43 -40.92
N PRO A 79 -17.48 0.23 -41.83
CA PRO A 79 -18.58 -0.72 -41.61
C PRO A 79 -18.05 -2.14 -41.38
N ARG A 80 -18.76 -2.96 -40.61
CA ARG A 80 -18.33 -4.34 -40.25
C ARG A 80 -17.79 -5.17 -41.41
N LYS A 81 -18.35 -4.98 -42.61
CA LYS A 81 -17.96 -5.66 -43.86
C LYS A 81 -16.54 -5.33 -44.37
N THR A 82 -15.95 -4.21 -43.96
CA THR A 82 -14.59 -3.80 -44.37
C THR A 82 -13.54 -4.14 -43.33
N ARG A 83 -13.92 -4.71 -42.19
CA ARG A 83 -12.99 -5.10 -41.13
C ARG A 83 -12.35 -6.44 -41.48
N ALA A 84 -11.10 -6.63 -41.07
CA ALA A 84 -10.46 -7.94 -41.16
C ALA A 84 -11.32 -8.99 -40.42
N PRO A 85 -11.49 -10.20 -40.97
CA PRO A 85 -12.24 -11.26 -40.32
C PRO A 85 -11.59 -11.61 -38.97
N PHE A 86 -12.43 -11.82 -37.94
CA PHE A 86 -12.01 -12.26 -36.61
C PHE A 86 -12.69 -13.61 -36.27
N PRO A 87 -11.94 -14.62 -35.76
CA PRO A 87 -10.51 -14.60 -35.50
C PRO A 87 -9.69 -14.53 -36.80
N PRO A 88 -8.47 -13.97 -36.78
CA PRO A 88 -7.62 -13.94 -37.96
C PRO A 88 -7.28 -15.39 -38.36
N THR A 89 -7.94 -15.91 -39.39
CA THR A 89 -7.68 -17.24 -39.90
C THR A 89 -6.45 -17.20 -40.82
N ARG A 90 -5.50 -18.12 -40.59
CA ARG A 90 -4.37 -18.36 -41.51
C ARG A 90 -4.64 -19.50 -42.50
N TYR A 91 -5.86 -20.04 -42.49
CA TYR A 91 -6.23 -21.16 -43.33
C TYR A 91 -6.42 -20.65 -44.77
N GLN A 92 -5.49 -21.03 -45.65
CA GLN A 92 -5.72 -21.00 -47.09
C GLN A 92 -6.39 -22.33 -47.45
N GLY A 93 -7.56 -22.25 -48.08
CA GLY A 93 -8.32 -23.42 -48.52
C GLY A 93 -7.62 -24.17 -49.65
#